data_AF-A0A0J7KB55-F1
#
_entry.id   AF-A0A0J7KB55-F1
#
_cell.length_a   1.000
_cell.length_b   1.000
_cell.length_c   1.000
_cell.angle_alpha   90.00
_cell.angle_beta   90.00
_cell.angle_gamma   90.00
#
_symmetry.space_group_name_H-M   'P 1'
#
loop_
_entity.id
_entity.type
_entity.pdbx_description
1 polymer ?
#
loop_
_entity_poly.entity_id
_entity_poly.type
_entity_poly.pdbx_seq_one_letter_code
_entity_poly.pdbx_strand_id
1 'polypeptide(L)'
;MRLEYVQGASDCPDSTPEEEEFQIQLENGNDLILEYQPTTTSIEEVLRTENHINMNDNASEEINAEDNQVPAEFSNCDVSPEGNIQGESNSFPQETPNRPQRRVKEISRNHIAENHARALQLFAEASMKQAEAALLTAENEKRRIELEERRLIIKEKRISVNEEQTKVLEKLQKITDILF
;
A
#
# COMPACT_ATOMS: atom_id res chain seq x y z
N MET A 1 -2.56 30.11 -5.21
CA MET A 1 -1.90 29.99 -6.53
C MET A 1 -1.92 28.52 -6.90
N ARG A 2 -2.12 28.14 -8.16
CA ARG A 2 -2.11 26.73 -8.59
C ARG A 2 -0.65 26.31 -8.82
N LEU A 3 -0.24 25.18 -8.25
CA LEU A 3 1.07 24.60 -8.51
C LEU A 3 1.05 23.98 -9.92
N GLU A 4 1.83 24.57 -10.83
CA GLU A 4 2.04 24.00 -12.17
C GLU A 4 3.21 23.02 -12.11
N TYR A 5 2.95 21.78 -12.51
CA TYR A 5 4.01 20.80 -12.68
C TYR A 5 4.85 21.17 -13.91
N VAL A 6 6.12 21.49 -13.70
CA VAL A 6 7.09 21.76 -14.77
C VAL A 6 7.88 20.48 -15.03
N GLN A 7 7.55 19.79 -16.13
CA GLN A 7 8.26 18.59 -16.53
C GLN A 7 9.65 18.95 -17.09
N GLY A 8 10.72 18.36 -16.55
CA GLY A 8 12.07 18.46 -17.10
C GLY A 8 12.96 19.57 -16.50
N ALA A 9 12.70 20.01 -15.26
CA ALA A 9 13.67 20.80 -14.52
C ALA A 9 14.94 19.95 -14.27
N SER A 10 16.07 20.33 -14.88
CA SER A 10 17.34 19.61 -14.77
C SER A 10 18.06 19.83 -13.45
N ASP A 11 17.68 20.87 -12.72
CA ASP A 11 18.39 21.37 -11.55
C ASP A 11 17.57 21.20 -10.26
N CYS A 12 16.54 20.34 -10.30
CA CYS A 12 15.88 19.89 -9.08
C CYS A 12 16.76 18.82 -8.43
N PRO A 13 17.31 19.05 -7.23
CA PRO A 13 17.96 17.98 -6.49
C PRO A 13 16.92 16.88 -6.23
N ASP A 14 17.22 15.67 -6.68
CA ASP A 14 16.36 14.48 -6.51
C ASP A 14 16.46 13.88 -5.10
N SER A 15 17.23 14.53 -4.23
CA SER A 15 17.48 14.10 -2.85
C SER A 15 17.70 15.32 -1.98
N THR A 16 17.26 15.22 -0.73
CA THR A 16 17.61 16.19 0.31
C THR A 16 19.07 16.01 0.73
N PRO A 17 19.76 17.06 1.22
CA PRO A 17 21.14 16.93 1.69
C PRO A 17 21.33 15.85 2.77
N GLU A 18 20.31 15.64 3.61
CA GLU A 18 20.30 14.58 4.62
C GLU A 18 20.26 13.17 4.00
N GLU A 19 19.48 12.97 2.93
CA GLU A 19 19.41 11.69 2.22
C GLU A 19 20.73 11.33 1.52
N GLU A 20 21.47 12.33 1.02
CA GLU A 20 22.79 12.11 0.43
C GLU A 20 23.80 11.60 1.47
N GLU A 21 23.74 12.11 2.71
CA GLU A 21 24.60 11.65 3.81
C GLU A 21 24.29 10.20 4.22
N PHE A 22 23.01 9.82 4.22
CA PHE A 22 22.58 8.45 4.51
C PHE A 22 23.01 7.48 3.41
N GLN A 23 22.95 7.91 2.15
CA GLN A 23 23.44 7.14 1.02
C GLN A 23 24.96 6.86 1.13
N ILE A 24 25.75 7.87 1.50
CA ILE A 24 27.20 7.71 1.73
C ILE A 24 27.47 6.75 2.89
N GLN A 25 26.67 6.79 3.96
CA GLN A 25 26.82 5.87 5.09
C GLN A 25 26.48 4.41 4.73
N LEU A 26 25.45 4.19 3.91
CA LEU A 26 25.13 2.88 3.35
C LEU A 26 26.26 2.33 2.49
N GLU A 27 26.85 3.16 1.63
CA GLU A 27 28.00 2.76 0.79
C GLU A 27 29.22 2.35 1.60
N ASN A 28 29.37 2.91 2.80
CA ASN A 28 30.41 2.55 3.77
C ASN A 28 30.05 1.33 4.64
N GLY A 29 28.90 0.69 4.41
CA GLY A 29 28.45 -0.53 5.10
C GLY A 29 27.79 -0.29 6.45
N ASN A 30 27.29 0.92 6.72
CA ASN A 30 26.53 1.21 7.94
C ASN A 30 25.03 0.91 7.72
N ASP A 31 24.62 -0.34 7.97
CA ASP A 31 23.22 -0.77 7.82
C ASP A 31 22.28 -0.20 8.90
N LEU A 32 22.81 0.35 10.00
CA LEU A 32 22.00 0.97 11.06
C LEU A 32 21.16 2.13 10.53
N ILE A 33 21.55 2.71 9.39
CA ILE A 33 20.81 3.80 8.79
C ILE A 33 19.42 3.40 8.25
N LEU A 34 19.22 2.10 7.98
CA LEU A 34 17.92 1.57 7.55
C LEU A 34 16.88 1.51 8.68
N GLU A 35 17.31 1.72 9.94
CA GLU A 35 16.42 1.77 11.10
C GLU A 35 15.80 3.16 11.32
N TYR A 36 16.37 4.22 10.71
CA TYR A 36 15.79 5.55 10.80
C TYR A 36 14.56 5.65 9.91
N GLN A 37 13.52 6.29 10.45
CA GLN A 37 12.34 6.60 9.67
C GLN A 37 12.66 7.77 8.72
N PRO A 38 12.15 7.74 7.47
CA PRO A 38 12.34 8.84 6.55
C PRO A 38 11.68 10.11 7.09
N THR A 39 12.37 11.24 6.97
CA THR A 39 11.82 12.55 7.31
C THR A 39 10.73 12.91 6.29
N THR A 40 9.48 12.99 6.74
CA THR A 40 8.37 13.44 5.89
C THR A 40 8.08 14.90 6.15
N THR A 41 8.08 15.74 5.12
CA THR A 41 7.61 17.13 5.19
C THR A 41 6.29 17.26 4.44
N SER A 42 5.33 17.96 5.05
CA SER A 42 4.04 18.22 4.39
C SER A 42 4.21 19.33 3.34
N ILE A 43 3.59 19.15 2.17
CA ILE A 43 3.56 20.18 1.12
C ILE A 43 2.98 21.50 1.67
N GLU A 44 2.01 21.43 2.58
CA GLU A 44 1.44 22.63 3.20
C GLU A 44 2.47 23.38 4.07
N GLU A 45 3.39 22.67 4.71
CA GLU A 45 4.44 23.23 5.55
C GLU A 45 5.54 23.89 4.70
N VAL A 46 5.91 23.26 3.57
CA VAL A 46 6.83 23.82 2.57
C VAL A 46 6.28 25.11 1.95
N LEU A 47 4.99 25.14 1.62
CA LEU A 47 4.35 26.35 1.08
C LEU A 47 4.24 27.47 2.13
N ARG A 48 4.17 27.14 3.43
CA ARG A 48 4.16 28.13 4.51
C ARG A 48 5.54 28.73 4.75
N THR A 49 6.60 27.92 4.69
CA THR A 49 7.99 28.40 4.81
C THR A 49 8.40 29.26 3.62
N GLU A 50 8.00 28.92 2.38
CA GLU A 50 8.22 29.77 1.20
C GLU A 50 7.58 31.16 1.31
N ASN A 51 6.42 31.26 1.97
CA ASN A 51 5.75 32.54 2.23
C ASN A 51 6.40 33.34 3.40
N HIS A 52 7.24 32.71 4.21
CA HIS A 52 7.89 33.31 5.39
C HIS A 52 9.36 33.71 5.19
N ILE A 53 10.02 33.28 4.11
CA ILE A 53 11.42 33.66 3.81
C ILE A 53 11.57 35.17 3.49
N ASN A 54 10.48 35.93 3.40
CA ASN A 54 10.54 37.36 3.12
C ASN A 54 10.39 38.29 4.34
N MET A 55 10.51 37.78 5.58
CA MET A 55 10.52 38.64 6.77
C MET A 55 11.50 38.15 7.85
N ASN A 56 12.70 38.73 7.78
CA ASN A 56 13.45 39.32 8.89
C ASN A 56 14.16 38.39 9.91
N ASP A 57 15.41 38.78 10.17
CA ASP A 57 16.37 38.20 11.10
C ASP A 57 15.89 38.11 12.56
N ASN A 58 16.43 37.08 13.26
CA ASN A 58 16.50 36.88 14.71
C ASN A 58 15.22 36.46 15.45
N ALA A 59 15.18 35.21 15.93
CA ALA A 59 15.28 34.86 17.36
C ALA A 59 14.81 33.41 17.62
N SER A 60 15.56 32.76 18.50
CA SER A 60 15.34 31.47 19.16
C SER A 60 13.98 31.29 19.85
N GLU A 61 13.45 30.07 19.88
CA GLU A 61 13.18 29.28 21.12
C GLU A 61 12.34 28.00 20.84
N GLU A 62 12.70 26.94 21.57
CA GLU A 62 12.02 25.64 21.72
C GLU A 62 10.57 25.78 22.20
N ILE A 63 9.61 24.93 21.78
CA ILE A 63 8.60 24.36 22.70
C ILE A 63 8.07 22.99 22.20
N ASN A 64 7.94 22.08 23.17
CA ASN A 64 7.45 20.70 23.18
C ASN A 64 5.92 20.52 22.94
N ALA A 65 5.56 19.24 22.70
CA ALA A 65 4.44 18.49 23.33
C ALA A 65 3.17 18.15 22.50
N GLU A 66 2.94 16.82 22.45
CA GLU A 66 1.70 16.09 22.76
C GLU A 66 0.52 16.00 21.74
N ASP A 67 0.37 14.77 21.21
CA ASP A 67 -0.74 13.83 21.50
C ASP A 67 -1.99 13.76 20.59
N ASN A 68 -2.29 12.50 20.21
CA ASN A 68 -3.61 11.88 19.98
C ASN A 68 -4.54 12.27 18.80
N GLN A 69 -4.66 11.37 17.80
CA GLN A 69 -5.86 10.54 17.51
C GLN A 69 -5.86 9.97 16.07
N VAL A 70 -5.98 8.64 15.95
CA VAL A 70 -6.53 7.92 14.77
C VAL A 70 -8.07 7.87 14.95
N PRO A 71 -8.95 7.76 13.92
CA PRO A 71 -9.07 6.51 13.12
C PRO A 71 -9.69 6.62 11.70
N ALA A 72 -9.70 5.48 10.98
CA ALA A 72 -10.69 5.06 9.97
C ALA A 72 -10.68 5.82 8.61
N GLU A 73 -10.94 5.28 7.42
CA GLU A 73 -11.43 4.00 6.89
C GLU A 73 -11.57 4.18 5.35
N PHE A 74 -11.45 3.08 4.57
CA PHE A 74 -11.87 2.91 3.15
C PHE A 74 -11.17 3.80 2.07
N SER A 75 -10.98 3.42 0.81
CA SER A 75 -11.76 2.58 -0.09
C SER A 75 -10.89 2.15 -1.30
N ASN A 76 -11.23 1.02 -1.88
CA ASN A 76 -10.57 0.35 -3.02
C ASN A 76 -10.34 1.24 -4.25
N CYS A 77 -9.15 1.13 -4.86
CA CYS A 77 -8.87 1.67 -6.20
C CYS A 77 -9.11 0.57 -7.24
N ASP A 78 -10.29 0.64 -7.87
CA ASP A 78 -10.68 -0.11 -9.06
C ASP A 78 -9.92 0.45 -10.27
N VAL A 79 -9.17 -0.38 -11.01
CA VAL A 79 -8.46 0.03 -12.23
C VAL A 79 -9.09 -0.71 -13.42
N SER A 80 -9.92 -0.01 -14.18
CA SER A 80 -10.32 -0.43 -15.52
C SER A 80 -9.26 -0.02 -16.55
N PRO A 81 -8.94 -0.84 -17.58
CA PRO A 81 -8.06 -0.43 -18.67
C PRO A 81 -8.85 -0.21 -19.95
N GLU A 82 -8.95 1.03 -20.43
CA GLU A 82 -9.29 1.31 -21.83
C GLU A 82 -8.46 2.48 -22.38
N GLY A 83 -7.86 2.27 -23.54
CA GLY A 83 -7.04 3.27 -24.23
C GLY A 83 -6.41 2.76 -25.53
N ASN A 84 -7.27 2.30 -26.45
CA ASN A 84 -6.96 1.98 -27.84
C ASN A 84 -6.64 3.26 -28.64
N ILE A 85 -5.49 3.36 -29.32
CA ILE A 85 -5.28 4.39 -30.35
C ILE A 85 -4.74 3.74 -31.63
N GLN A 86 -5.61 3.75 -32.64
CA GLN A 86 -5.36 3.39 -34.04
C GLN A 86 -4.50 4.44 -34.74
N GLY A 87 -3.84 4.00 -35.82
CA GLY A 87 -2.78 4.74 -36.49
C GLY A 87 -3.22 5.80 -37.48
N GLU A 88 -2.22 6.57 -37.90
CA GLU A 88 -2.28 7.38 -39.11
C GLU A 88 -0.95 7.21 -39.87
N SER A 89 -1.07 6.70 -41.09
CA SER A 89 -0.04 6.62 -42.10
C SER A 89 -0.03 7.92 -42.91
N ASN A 90 1.10 8.63 -42.92
CA ASN A 90 1.40 9.65 -43.93
C ASN A 90 2.80 9.42 -44.51
N SER A 91 2.88 9.49 -45.83
CA SER A 91 4.01 9.07 -46.67
C SER A 91 4.69 10.23 -47.41
N PHE A 92 6.02 10.07 -47.64
CA PHE A 92 6.96 10.74 -48.58
C PHE A 92 7.74 11.99 -48.09
N PRO A 93 8.94 12.31 -48.66
CA PRO A 93 10.15 11.47 -48.84
C PRO A 93 11.48 12.15 -48.35
N GLN A 94 12.53 11.33 -48.27
CA GLN A 94 13.98 11.59 -48.12
C GLN A 94 14.53 13.04 -48.03
N GLU A 95 15.31 13.31 -46.98
CA GLU A 95 16.63 13.93 -47.08
C GLU A 95 17.47 13.61 -45.83
N THR A 96 18.61 12.94 -46.03
CA THR A 96 19.60 12.66 -44.99
C THR A 96 20.54 13.84 -44.82
N PRO A 97 20.79 14.32 -43.59
CA PRO A 97 22.07 14.91 -43.25
C PRO A 97 22.85 13.93 -42.39
N ASN A 98 24.07 13.63 -42.84
CA ASN A 98 25.08 12.82 -42.15
C ASN A 98 25.17 13.16 -40.65
N ARG A 99 24.55 12.33 -39.81
CA ARG A 99 24.81 12.33 -38.37
C ARG A 99 25.94 11.33 -38.13
N PRO A 100 27.03 11.70 -37.44
CA PRO A 100 28.06 10.74 -37.07
C PRO A 100 27.37 9.62 -36.29
N GLN A 101 27.45 8.39 -36.82
CA GLN A 101 26.96 7.20 -36.15
C GLN A 101 27.69 7.12 -34.80
N ARG A 102 27.03 7.57 -33.73
CA ARG A 102 27.35 7.09 -32.39
C ARG A 102 27.30 5.58 -32.51
N ARG A 103 28.43 4.91 -32.27
CA ARG A 103 28.47 3.47 -32.09
C ARG A 103 27.51 3.13 -30.95
N VAL A 104 26.27 2.83 -31.29
CA VAL A 104 25.36 2.14 -30.40
C VAL A 104 26.00 0.77 -30.25
N LYS A 105 26.61 0.51 -29.08
CA LYS A 105 26.95 -0.86 -28.68
C LYS A 105 25.67 -1.66 -28.91
N GLU A 106 25.71 -2.63 -29.81
CA GLU A 106 24.68 -3.66 -29.92
C GLU A 106 24.67 -4.39 -28.57
N ILE A 107 23.91 -3.86 -27.61
CA ILE A 107 23.46 -4.66 -26.48
C ILE A 107 22.59 -5.72 -27.15
N SER A 108 23.14 -6.93 -27.20
CA SER A 108 22.57 -8.08 -27.91
C SER A 108 21.07 -8.16 -27.63
N ARG A 109 20.24 -7.99 -28.67
CA ARG A 109 18.77 -8.12 -28.57
C ARG A 109 18.37 -9.45 -27.91
N ASN A 110 19.22 -10.46 -28.01
CA ASN A 110 19.04 -11.75 -27.35
C ASN A 110 19.09 -11.62 -25.82
N HIS A 111 19.99 -10.81 -25.27
CA HIS A 111 20.07 -10.59 -23.82
C HIS A 111 18.84 -9.84 -23.28
N ILE A 112 18.29 -8.90 -24.06
CA ILE A 112 17.04 -8.21 -23.70
C ILE A 112 15.86 -9.19 -23.73
N ALA A 113 15.77 -10.04 -24.75
CA ALA A 113 14.73 -11.05 -24.86
C ALA A 113 14.82 -12.11 -23.74
N GLU A 114 16.04 -12.56 -23.39
CA GLU A 114 16.28 -13.48 -22.28
C GLU A 114 15.89 -12.87 -20.93
N ASN A 115 16.26 -11.62 -20.67
CA ASN A 115 15.87 -10.92 -19.45
C ASN A 115 14.35 -10.73 -19.35
N HIS A 116 13.69 -10.40 -20.46
CA HIS A 116 12.24 -10.28 -20.50
C HIS A 116 11.53 -11.64 -20.30
N ALA A 117 12.03 -12.70 -20.92
CA ALA A 117 11.50 -14.06 -20.71
C ALA A 117 11.65 -14.50 -19.24
N ARG A 118 12.80 -14.21 -18.62
CA ARG A 118 13.03 -14.47 -17.19
C ARG A 118 12.10 -13.65 -16.31
N ALA A 119 11.88 -12.38 -16.62
CA ALA A 119 10.96 -11.53 -15.90
C ALA A 119 9.52 -12.06 -15.97
N LEU A 120 9.06 -12.47 -17.15
CA LEU A 120 7.74 -13.09 -17.34
C LEU A 120 7.61 -14.40 -16.56
N GLN A 121 8.66 -15.22 -16.53
CA GLN A 121 8.68 -16.46 -15.76
C GLN A 121 8.53 -16.19 -14.25
N LEU A 122 9.29 -15.23 -13.72
CA LEU A 122 9.18 -14.83 -12.32
C LEU A 122 7.81 -14.25 -12.00
N PHE A 123 7.23 -13.47 -12.90
CA PHE A 123 5.89 -12.93 -12.75
C PHE A 123 4.83 -14.04 -12.71
N ALA A 124 4.94 -15.03 -13.60
CA ALA A 124 4.05 -16.19 -13.60
C ALA A 124 4.18 -16.99 -12.30
N GLU A 125 5.41 -17.22 -11.82
CA GLU A 125 5.66 -17.92 -10.55
C GLU A 125 5.07 -17.16 -9.35
N ALA A 126 5.29 -15.85 -9.29
CA ALA A 126 4.73 -14.98 -8.25
C ALA A 126 3.20 -15.01 -8.28
N SER A 127 2.60 -14.93 -9.48
CA SER A 127 1.15 -14.99 -9.67
C SER A 127 0.57 -16.32 -9.21
N MET A 128 1.24 -17.43 -9.52
CA MET A 128 0.82 -18.77 -9.06
C MET A 128 0.87 -18.87 -7.54
N LYS A 129 1.95 -18.40 -6.91
CA LYS A 129 2.09 -18.39 -5.44
C LYS A 129 1.02 -17.53 -4.77
N GLN A 130 0.72 -16.37 -5.36
CA GLN A 130 -0.35 -15.50 -4.87
C GLN A 130 -1.72 -16.17 -4.97
N ALA A 131 -2.00 -16.86 -6.09
CA ALA A 131 -3.24 -17.62 -6.26
C ALA A 131 -3.35 -18.80 -5.27
N GLU A 132 -2.25 -19.51 -5.02
CA GLU A 132 -2.19 -20.60 -4.04
C GLU A 132 -2.44 -20.10 -2.62
N ALA A 133 -1.80 -18.98 -2.24
CA ALA A 133 -2.05 -18.33 -0.96
C ALA A 133 -3.52 -17.91 -0.81
N ALA A 134 -4.11 -17.32 -1.86
CA ALA A 134 -5.52 -16.95 -1.87
C ALA A 134 -6.44 -18.16 -1.68
N LEU A 135 -6.18 -19.28 -2.36
CA LEU A 135 -6.94 -20.52 -2.18
C LEU A 135 -6.85 -21.04 -0.75
N LEU A 136 -5.65 -21.07 -0.17
CA LEU A 136 -5.45 -21.53 1.20
C LEU A 136 -6.19 -20.65 2.21
N THR A 137 -6.20 -19.33 2.00
CA THR A 137 -7.00 -18.42 2.85
C THR A 137 -8.49 -18.67 2.71
N ALA A 138 -9.00 -18.90 1.50
CA ALA A 138 -10.41 -19.21 1.26
C ALA A 138 -10.83 -20.56 1.89
N GLU A 139 -9.97 -21.58 1.84
CA GLU A 139 -10.23 -22.87 2.50
C GLU A 139 -10.26 -22.74 4.03
N ASN A 140 -9.32 -21.98 4.60
CA ASN A 140 -9.30 -21.73 6.04
C ASN A 140 -10.53 -20.93 6.48
N GLU A 141 -10.94 -19.94 5.69
CA GLU A 141 -12.15 -19.18 5.94
C GLU A 141 -13.39 -20.07 5.90
N LYS A 142 -13.50 -20.95 4.90
CA LYS A 142 -14.59 -21.94 4.83
C LYS A 142 -14.65 -22.83 6.08
N ARG A 143 -13.50 -23.33 6.56
CA ARG A 143 -13.44 -24.13 7.79
C ARG A 143 -13.83 -23.31 9.02
N ARG A 144 -13.42 -22.03 9.07
CA ARG A 144 -13.77 -21.11 10.16
C ARG A 144 -15.29 -20.91 10.23
N ILE A 145 -15.93 -20.65 9.09
CA ILE A 145 -17.38 -20.49 8.98
C ILE A 145 -18.10 -21.76 9.44
N GLU A 146 -17.67 -22.94 8.97
CA GLU A 146 -18.31 -24.21 9.38
C GLU A 146 -18.22 -24.45 10.91
N LEU A 147 -17.08 -24.12 11.52
CA LEU A 147 -16.93 -24.20 12.98
C LEU A 147 -17.81 -23.19 13.71
N GLU A 148 -17.97 -22.00 13.17
CA GLU A 148 -18.85 -20.96 13.71
C GLU A 148 -20.32 -21.35 13.64
N GLU A 149 -20.77 -21.92 12.52
CA GLU A 149 -22.12 -22.48 12.36
C GLU A 149 -22.38 -23.58 13.39
N ARG A 150 -21.45 -24.52 13.57
CA ARG A 150 -21.57 -25.56 14.60
C ARG A 150 -21.66 -24.97 16.00
N ARG A 151 -20.87 -23.94 16.30
CA ARG A 151 -20.94 -23.24 17.59
C ARG A 151 -22.29 -22.55 17.79
N LEU A 152 -22.86 -21.97 16.73
CA LEU A 152 -24.17 -21.32 16.77
C LEU A 152 -25.27 -22.33 17.07
N ILE A 153 -25.26 -23.51 16.41
CA ILE A 153 -26.21 -24.60 16.68
C ILE A 153 -26.11 -25.07 18.14
N ILE A 154 -24.90 -25.21 18.68
CA ILE A 154 -24.70 -25.60 20.08
C ILE A 154 -25.26 -24.54 21.03
N LYS A 155 -25.01 -23.25 20.76
CA LYS A 155 -25.53 -22.15 21.56
C LYS A 155 -27.06 -22.11 21.53
N GLU A 156 -27.67 -22.29 20.37
CA GLU A 156 -29.13 -22.36 20.21
C GLU A 156 -29.73 -23.51 21.03
N LYS A 157 -29.16 -24.71 20.91
CA LYS A 157 -29.58 -25.86 21.73
C LYS A 157 -29.43 -25.58 23.23
N ARG A 158 -28.33 -24.94 23.64
CA ARG A 158 -28.11 -24.58 25.05
C ARG A 158 -29.17 -23.60 25.55
N ILE A 159 -29.57 -22.62 24.75
CA ILE A 159 -30.64 -21.68 25.08
C ILE A 159 -31.96 -22.44 25.23
N SER A 160 -32.31 -23.30 24.27
CA SER A 160 -33.53 -24.12 24.33
C SER A 160 -33.59 -24.99 25.59
N VAL A 161 -32.49 -25.68 25.95
CA VAL A 161 -32.43 -26.48 27.17
C VAL A 161 -32.57 -25.61 28.42
N ASN A 162 -31.91 -24.45 28.46
CA ASN A 162 -32.03 -23.52 29.59
C ASN A 162 -33.47 -23.02 29.74
N GLU A 163 -34.16 -22.70 28.65
CA GLU A 163 -35.59 -22.30 28.68
C GLU A 163 -36.51 -23.41 29.18
N GLU A 164 -36.24 -24.66 28.81
CA GLU A 164 -36.99 -25.80 29.35
C GLU A 164 -36.73 -25.97 30.85
N GLN A 165 -35.48 -25.85 31.28
CA GLN A 165 -35.10 -25.91 32.69
C GLN A 165 -35.80 -24.82 33.51
N THR A 166 -35.82 -23.57 33.02
CA THR A 166 -36.52 -22.47 33.73
C THR A 166 -38.03 -22.73 33.82
N LYS A 167 -38.66 -23.23 32.75
CA LYS A 167 -40.09 -23.61 32.78
C LYS A 167 -40.37 -24.72 33.80
N VAL A 168 -39.48 -25.71 33.93
CA VAL A 168 -39.63 -26.78 34.93
C VAL A 168 -39.48 -26.22 36.35
N LEU A 169 -38.46 -25.37 36.58
CA LEU A 169 -38.26 -24.71 37.87
C LEU A 169 -39.46 -23.85 38.27
N GLU A 170 -40.04 -23.10 37.32
CA GLU A 170 -41.23 -22.28 37.57
C GLU A 170 -42.44 -23.15 37.95
N LYS A 171 -42.63 -24.30 37.29
CA LYS A 171 -43.69 -25.26 37.65
C LYS A 171 -43.47 -25.85 39.04
N LEU A 172 -42.23 -26.20 39.40
CA LEU A 172 -41.88 -26.70 40.73
C LEU A 172 -42.10 -25.63 41.81
N GLN A 173 -41.78 -24.37 41.52
CA GLN A 173 -42.05 -23.25 42.42
C GLN A 173 -43.56 -23.13 42.68
N LYS A 174 -44.38 -23.12 41.63
CA LYS A 174 -45.85 -23.08 41.76
C LYS A 174 -46.42 -24.22 42.60
N ILE A 175 -45.87 -25.44 42.46
CA ILE A 175 -46.29 -26.59 43.28
C ILE A 175 -45.89 -26.38 44.75
N THR A 176 -44.67 -25.89 44.98
CA THR A 176 -44.18 -25.58 46.34
C THR A 176 -45.06 -24.53 47.01
N ASP A 177 -45.42 -23.46 46.30
CA ASP A 177 -46.29 -22.38 46.79
C ASP A 177 -47.74 -22.84 47.08
N ILE A 178 -48.18 -23.98 46.52
CA ILE A 178 -49.51 -24.57 46.81
C ILE A 178 -49.44 -25.50 48.03
N LEU A 179 -48.31 -26.17 48.24
CA LEU A 179 -48.14 -27.19 49.27
C LEU A 179 -47.71 -26.65 50.63
N PHE A 180 -47.13 -25.45 50.68
CA PHE A 180 -46.64 -24.77 51.88
C PHE A 180 -47.27 -23.38 52.02
#